data_AF-A0A813EYM7-F1
#
_entry.id   AF-A0A813EYM7-F1
#
_cell.length_a   1.000
_cell.length_b   1.000
_cell.length_c   1.000
_cell.angle_alpha   90.00
_cell.angle_beta   90.00
_cell.angle_gamma   90.00
#
_symmetry.space_group_name_H-M   'P 1'
#
loop_
_entity.id
_entity.type
_entity.pdbx_description
1 polymer ?
#
loop_
_entity_poly.entity_id
_entity_poly.type
_entity_poly.pdbx_seq_one_letter_code
_entity_poly.pdbx_strand_id
1 'polypeptide(L)'
;MASAAHLFGEGKSLYRQIMRLHRTKLDVRMRSLGDVYCRKEFRLHYMPDVKDSHRTMFLREWGGYVDMISTQGTVVGQELSAEQKKKLDDGQRVQLANLEKSSKDL
;
A
#
# COMPACT_ATOMS: atom_id res chain seq x y z
N MET A 1 -11.49 12.27 -21.40
CA MET A 1 -10.07 12.12 -21.01
C MET A 1 -9.78 13.12 -19.90
N ALA A 2 -9.23 12.68 -18.76
CA ALA A 2 -8.83 13.59 -17.69
C ALA A 2 -7.64 14.45 -18.14
N SER A 3 -7.67 15.74 -17.86
CA SER A 3 -6.53 16.64 -18.12
C SER A 3 -5.36 16.29 -17.21
N ALA A 4 -4.12 16.41 -17.70
CA ALA A 4 -2.92 16.18 -16.90
C ALA A 4 -2.95 16.99 -15.58
N ALA A 5 -3.34 18.27 -15.63
CA ALA A 5 -3.44 19.14 -14.45
C ALA A 5 -4.39 18.59 -13.37
N HIS A 6 -5.48 17.95 -13.78
CA HIS A 6 -6.42 17.29 -12.88
C HIS A 6 -5.77 16.07 -12.20
N LEU A 7 -5.08 15.22 -12.95
CA LEU A 7 -4.35 14.06 -12.42
C LEU A 7 -3.25 14.45 -11.42
N PHE A 8 -2.56 15.57 -11.64
CA PHE A 8 -1.59 16.11 -10.67
C PHE A 8 -2.28 16.61 -9.39
N GLY A 9 -3.42 17.28 -9.52
CA GLY A 9 -4.22 17.76 -8.39
C GLY A 9 -4.72 16.61 -7.51
N GLU A 10 -5.29 15.58 -8.14
CA GLU A 10 -5.76 14.37 -7.46
C GLU A 10 -4.64 13.66 -6.71
N GLY A 11 -3.48 13.44 -7.34
CA GLY A 11 -2.36 12.80 -6.65
C GLY A 11 -1.83 13.59 -5.47
N LYS A 12 -1.80 14.92 -5.56
CA LYS A 12 -1.38 15.75 -4.43
C LYS A 12 -2.35 15.63 -3.26
N SER A 13 -3.65 15.49 -3.56
CA SER A 13 -4.67 15.23 -2.53
C SER A 13 -4.48 13.84 -1.91
N LEU A 14 -4.36 12.82 -2.77
CA LEU A 14 -4.22 11.42 -2.38
C LEU A 14 -2.96 11.19 -1.54
N TYR A 15 -1.82 11.74 -1.96
CA TYR A 15 -0.57 11.66 -1.19
C TYR A 15 -0.73 12.21 0.23
N ARG A 16 -1.37 13.38 0.38
CA ARG A 16 -1.60 13.97 1.71
C ARG A 16 -2.54 13.11 2.55
N GLN A 17 -3.56 12.51 1.95
CA GLN A 17 -4.49 11.62 2.63
C GLN A 17 -3.75 10.39 3.17
N ILE A 18 -2.90 9.77 2.36
CA ILE A 18 -2.06 8.64 2.77
C ILE A 18 -1.15 9.02 3.93
N MET A 19 -0.44 10.14 3.83
CA MET A 19 0.46 10.62 4.90
C MET A 19 -0.28 10.93 6.22
N ARG A 20 -1.57 11.26 6.17
CA ARG A 20 -2.40 11.43 7.37
C ARG A 20 -2.79 10.08 7.95
N LEU A 21 -3.27 9.16 7.11
CA LEU A 21 -3.66 7.81 7.52
C LEU A 21 -2.49 7.04 8.12
N HIS A 22 -1.30 7.14 7.53
CA HIS A 22 -0.08 6.54 8.08
C HIS A 22 0.22 6.99 9.51
N ARG A 23 -0.06 8.25 9.87
CA ARG A 23 0.18 8.75 11.24
C ARG A 23 -0.82 8.21 12.24
N THR A 24 -2.04 7.91 11.79
CA THR A 24 -3.14 7.50 12.67
C THR A 24 -3.37 5.99 12.70
N LYS A 25 -2.93 5.26 11.68
CA LYS A 25 -3.24 3.84 11.47
C LYS A 25 -2.03 2.93 11.57
N LEU A 26 -0.81 3.45 11.43
CA LEU A 26 0.42 2.67 11.47
C LEU A 26 1.24 3.01 12.72
N ASP A 27 1.92 2.00 13.26
CA ASP A 27 2.95 2.23 14.26
C ASP A 27 4.17 2.97 13.66
N VAL A 28 5.08 3.41 14.52
CA VAL A 28 6.24 4.22 14.13
C VAL A 28 7.15 3.51 13.12
N ARG A 29 7.37 2.20 13.28
CA ARG A 29 8.28 1.43 12.41
C ARG A 29 7.65 1.26 11.03
N MET A 30 6.38 0.85 11.00
CA MET A 30 5.62 0.71 9.76
C MET A 30 5.50 2.03 9.01
N ARG A 31 5.20 3.13 9.71
CA ARG A 31 5.13 4.47 9.13
C ARG A 31 6.45 4.90 8.51
N SER A 32 7.57 4.67 9.21
CA SER A 32 8.89 5.07 8.71
C SER A 32 9.21 4.42 7.36
N LEU A 33 8.87 3.14 7.19
CA LEU A 33 9.04 2.43 5.93
C LEU A 33 8.04 2.90 4.87
N GLY A 34 6.76 2.97 5.25
CA GLY A 34 5.66 3.33 4.36
C GLY A 34 5.79 4.75 3.78
N ASP A 35 6.16 5.74 4.59
CA ASP A 35 6.31 7.13 4.16
C ASP A 35 7.42 7.30 3.12
N VAL A 36 8.55 6.60 3.30
CA VAL A 36 9.67 6.60 2.34
C VAL A 36 9.25 5.97 1.03
N TYR A 37 8.56 4.82 1.10
CA TYR A 37 8.07 4.12 -0.09
C TYR A 37 7.06 4.97 -0.87
N CYS A 38 6.02 5.50 -0.20
CA CYS A 38 5.02 6.35 -0.84
C CYS A 38 5.65 7.56 -1.54
N ARG A 39 6.60 8.23 -0.88
CA ARG A 39 7.28 9.39 -1.47
C ARG A 39 8.01 9.03 -2.76
N LYS A 40 8.67 7.87 -2.80
CA LYS A 40 9.37 7.37 -3.99
C LYS A 40 8.38 7.07 -5.11
N GLU A 41 7.33 6.29 -4.82
CA GLU A 41 6.35 5.88 -5.83
C GLU A 41 5.61 7.07 -6.45
N PHE A 42 5.15 8.02 -5.64
CA PHE A 42 4.52 9.23 -6.16
C PHE A 42 5.50 10.05 -7.01
N ARG A 43 6.76 10.19 -6.59
CA ARG A 43 7.77 10.90 -7.41
C ARG A 43 7.94 10.24 -8.78
N LEU A 44 8.03 8.90 -8.83
CA LEU A 44 8.19 8.17 -10.08
C LEU A 44 7.00 8.35 -11.01
N HIS A 45 5.76 8.26 -10.50
CA HIS A 45 4.55 8.34 -11.33
C HIS A 45 4.23 9.75 -11.83
N TYR A 46 4.89 10.77 -11.28
CA TYR A 46 4.80 12.16 -11.71
C TYR A 46 6.00 12.62 -12.55
N MET A 47 6.85 11.70 -13.01
CA MET A 47 7.87 12.01 -14.01
C MET A 47 7.23 12.32 -15.38
N PRO A 48 7.86 13.18 -16.22
CA PRO A 48 7.28 13.63 -17.49
C PRO A 48 7.00 12.51 -18.52
N ASP A 49 7.77 11.43 -18.46
CA ASP A 49 7.74 10.28 -19.38
C ASP A 49 6.63 9.27 -19.05
N VAL A 50 6.05 9.35 -17.85
CA VAL A 50 4.92 8.48 -17.46
C VAL A 50 3.67 8.88 -18.23
N LYS A 51 2.95 7.87 -18.76
CA LYS A 51 1.70 8.07 -19.52
C LYS A 51 0.52 8.36 -18.60
N ASP A 52 -0.45 9.15 -19.08
CA ASP A 52 -1.67 9.48 -18.31
C ASP A 52 -2.53 8.25 -17.97
N SER A 53 -2.50 7.20 -18.80
CA SER A 53 -3.15 5.92 -18.48
C SER A 53 -2.54 5.25 -17.25
N HIS A 54 -1.20 5.28 -17.12
CA HIS A 54 -0.50 4.74 -15.97
C HIS A 54 -0.78 5.59 -14.72
N ARG A 55 -0.85 6.92 -14.86
CA ARG A 55 -1.27 7.81 -13.76
C ARG A 55 -2.70 7.54 -13.30
N THR A 56 -3.63 7.36 -14.23
CA THR A 56 -5.02 7.02 -13.91
C THR A 56 -5.11 5.70 -13.13
N MET A 57 -4.41 4.66 -13.61
CA MET A 57 -4.37 3.38 -12.92
C MET A 57 -3.73 3.51 -11.53
N PHE A 58 -2.60 4.22 -11.43
CA PHE A 58 -1.93 4.50 -10.17
C PHE A 58 -2.86 5.17 -9.16
N LEU A 59 -3.55 6.24 -9.54
CA LEU A 59 -4.49 6.94 -8.66
C LEU A 59 -5.63 6.02 -8.20
N ARG A 60 -6.15 5.15 -9.07
CA ARG A 60 -7.17 4.17 -8.71
C ARG A 60 -6.68 3.18 -7.64
N GLU A 61 -5.53 2.55 -7.87
CA GLU A 61 -4.99 1.53 -6.95
C GLU A 61 -4.63 2.16 -5.59
N TRP A 62 -4.05 3.36 -5.60
CA TRP A 62 -3.70 4.08 -4.37
C TRP A 62 -4.93 4.67 -3.65
N GLY A 63 -6.01 4.94 -4.38
CA GLY A 63 -7.34 5.18 -3.79
C GLY A 63 -7.85 3.95 -3.05
N GLY A 64 -7.76 2.77 -3.66
CA GLY A 64 -8.10 1.50 -2.99
C GLY A 64 -7.25 1.23 -1.75
N TYR A 65 -5.96 1.57 -1.79
CA TYR A 65 -5.09 1.50 -0.60
C TYR A 65 -5.57 2.41 0.53
N VAL A 66 -6.01 3.64 0.21
CA VAL A 66 -6.60 4.58 1.18
C VAL A 66 -7.86 3.98 1.81
N ASP A 67 -8.75 3.41 1.02
CA ASP A 67 -9.97 2.79 1.53
C ASP A 67 -9.64 1.63 2.49
N MET A 68 -8.71 0.76 2.09
CA MET A 68 -8.21 -0.35 2.91
C MET A 68 -7.62 0.13 4.25
N ILE A 69 -6.65 1.05 4.22
CA ILE A 69 -6.00 1.51 5.46
C ILE A 69 -6.94 2.36 6.33
N SER A 70 -7.92 3.06 5.74
CA SER A 70 -8.90 3.84 6.49
C SER A 70 -9.82 2.97 7.34
N THR A 71 -10.19 1.80 6.81
CA THR A 71 -11.06 0.80 7.46
C THR A 71 -10.28 -0.16 8.36
N GLN A 72 -8.95 -0.16 8.25
CA GLN A 72 -8.08 -0.96 9.10
C GLN A 72 -8.23 -0.59 10.58
N GLY A 73 -8.47 -1.61 11.41
CA GLY A 73 -8.58 -1.51 12.86
C GLY A 73 -7.22 -1.44 13.55
N THR A 74 -7.18 -1.84 14.82
CA THR A 74 -5.93 -1.92 15.60
C THR A 74 -5.01 -3.05 15.13
N VAL A 75 -5.58 -4.10 14.55
CA VAL A 75 -4.80 -5.16 13.89
C VAL A 75 -4.43 -4.70 12.50
N VAL A 76 -3.13 -4.73 12.22
CA VAL A 76 -2.59 -4.40 10.91
C VAL A 76 -2.61 -5.63 10.01
N GLY A 77 -3.17 -5.49 8.82
CA GLY A 77 -3.30 -6.57 7.85
C GLY A 77 -4.55 -7.42 8.09
N GLN A 78 -4.64 -8.54 7.37
CA GLN A 78 -5.72 -9.50 7.48
C GLN A 78 -5.16 -10.92 7.48
N GLU A 79 -5.86 -11.82 8.15
CA GLU A 79 -5.58 -13.25 8.07
C GLU A 79 -5.72 -13.74 6.63
N LEU A 80 -4.81 -14.63 6.21
CA LEU A 80 -4.92 -15.29 4.91
C LEU A 80 -6.20 -16.13 4.87
N SER A 81 -7.00 -15.95 3.81
CA SER A 81 -8.19 -16.76 3.57
C SER A 81 -7.82 -18.22 3.29
N ALA A 82 -8.79 -19.13 3.44
CA ALA A 82 -8.58 -20.54 3.12
C ALA A 82 -8.18 -20.74 1.64
N GLU A 83 -8.75 -19.95 0.73
CA GLU A 83 -8.42 -19.96 -0.69
C GLU A 83 -6.99 -19.46 -0.94
N GLN A 84 -6.55 -18.43 -0.23
CA GLN A 84 -5.19 -17.91 -0.35
C GLN A 84 -4.18 -18.93 0.17
N LYS A 85 -4.45 -19.58 1.31
CA LYS A 85 -3.60 -20.65 1.86
C LYS A 85 -3.49 -21.85 0.91
N LYS A 86 -4.59 -22.22 0.22
CA LYS A 86 -4.58 -23.31 -0.78
C LYS A 86 -3.71 -23.01 -2.00
N LYS A 87 -3.54 -21.74 -2.37
CA LYS A 87 -2.69 -21.32 -3.50
C LYS A 87 -1.20 -21.40 -3.19
N LEU A 88 -0.82 -21.54 -1.92
CA LEU A 88 0.58 -21.70 -1.52
C LEU A 88 1.08 -23.09 -1.91
N ASP A 89 2.26 -23.14 -2.51
CA ASP A 89 3.01 -24.40 -2.69
C ASP A 89 3.60 -24.91 -1.37
N ASP A 90 4.14 -26.13 -1.38
CA ASP A 90 4.65 -26.77 -0.16
C ASP A 90 5.84 -26.02 0.45
N GLY A 91 6.70 -25.41 -0.38
CA GLY A 91 7.82 -24.59 0.09
C GLY A 91 7.33 -23.29 0.74
N GLN A 92 6.37 -22.62 0.13
CA GLN A 92 5.74 -21.41 0.66
C GLN A 92 5.01 -21.66 1.99
N ARG A 93 4.38 -22.83 2.15
CA ARG A 93 3.74 -23.23 3.42
C ARG A 93 4.77 -23.42 4.53
N VAL A 94 5.91 -24.05 4.25
CA VAL A 94 7.01 -24.19 5.22
C VAL A 94 7.56 -22.82 5.60
N GLN A 95 7.77 -21.93 4.63
CA GLN A 95 8.27 -20.58 4.88
C GLN A 95 7.28 -19.77 5.73
N LEU A 96 5.98 -19.86 5.46
CA LEU A 96 4.94 -19.21 6.25
C LEU A 96 4.97 -19.69 7.71
N ALA A 97 5.06 -21.00 7.95
CA ALA A 97 5.14 -21.56 9.30
C ALA A 97 6.41 -21.08 10.06
N ASN A 98 7.55 -20.98 9.36
CA ASN A 98 8.78 -20.46 9.94
C ASN A 98 8.68 -18.98 10.31
N LEU A 99 8.01 -18.18 9.46
CA LEU A 99 7.73 -16.76 9.74
C LEU A 99 6.84 -16.59 10.97
N GLU A 100 5.75 -17.36 11.07
CA GLU A 100 4.85 -17.33 12.23
C GLU A 100 5.57 -17.66 13.54
N LYS A 101 6.49 -18.63 13.51
CA LYS A 101 7.32 -18.99 14.67
C LYS A 101 8.26 -17.84 15.05
N SER A 102 9.02 -17.34 14.07
CA SER A 102 10.02 -16.28 14.30
C SER A 102 9.38 -14.97 14.78
N SER A 103 8.15 -14.67 14.36
CA SER A 103 7.43 -13.47 14.79
C SER A 103 6.99 -13.51 16.26
N LYS A 104 6.86 -14.70 16.87
CA LYS A 104 6.48 -14.85 18.29
C LYS A 104 7.68 -14.69 19.23
N ASP A 105 8.89 -14.84 18.68
CA ASP A 105 10.15 -14.75 19.41
C ASP A 105 10.73 -13.31 19.43
N LEU A 106 10.02 -12.34 18.83
CA LEU A 106 10.34 -10.90 18.78
C LEU A 106 9.51 -10.09 19.78
#